data_AF-A0A1F2R293-F1
#
_entry.id   AF-A0A1F2R293-F1
#
_cell.length_a   1.000
_cell.length_b   1.000
_cell.length_c   1.000
_cell.angle_alpha   90.00
_cell.angle_beta   90.00
_cell.angle_gamma   90.00
#
_symmetry.space_group_name_H-M   'P 1'
#
loop_
_entity.id
_entity.type
_entity.pdbx_description
1 polymer ?
#
loop_
_entity_poly.entity_id
_entity_poly.type
_entity_poly.pdbx_seq_one_letter_code
_entity_poly.pdbx_strand_id
1 'polypeptide(L)'
;MKTVNLNKESPSVGELLTMARKKSVLLVSRDGASFVLEEADEFDREVAELGNSARFMRFLQKRSKEKGVTSIEQFAEKFTEKTHNTAAQRTHVAPKHLRAPSAREKRSPRRG
;
A
#
# COMPACT_ATOMS: atom_id res chain seq x y z
N MET A 1 -23.15 17.58 -13.27
CA MET A 1 -24.07 17.03 -14.27
C MET A 1 -24.64 18.15 -15.15
N LYS A 2 -24.69 17.92 -16.47
CA LYS A 2 -25.42 18.73 -17.48
C LYS A 2 -26.54 17.86 -18.06
N THR A 3 -27.73 18.39 -18.28
CA THR A 3 -28.85 17.62 -18.88
C THR A 3 -29.02 17.97 -20.34
N VAL A 4 -29.17 16.97 -21.20
CA VAL A 4 -29.44 17.10 -22.64
C VAL A 4 -30.69 16.31 -22.97
N ASN A 5 -31.69 16.98 -23.53
CA ASN A 5 -32.92 16.34 -23.94
C ASN A 5 -32.89 16.07 -25.46
N LEU A 6 -32.85 14.80 -25.83
CA LEU A 6 -32.73 14.34 -27.23
C LEU A 6 -34.01 14.52 -28.06
N ASN A 7 -35.11 14.99 -27.43
CA ASN A 7 -36.29 15.50 -28.13
C ASN A 7 -36.15 16.96 -28.55
N LYS A 8 -35.34 17.76 -27.83
CA LYS A 8 -35.20 19.21 -28.05
C LYS A 8 -33.94 19.55 -28.84
N GLU A 9 -32.88 18.81 -28.61
CA GLU A 9 -31.56 19.03 -29.20
C GLU A 9 -31.08 17.74 -29.85
N SER A 10 -30.36 17.84 -30.96
CA SER A 10 -29.78 16.70 -31.68
C SER A 10 -28.26 16.86 -31.81
N PRO A 11 -27.52 16.90 -30.69
CA PRO A 11 -26.06 16.99 -30.74
C PRO A 11 -25.47 15.73 -31.37
N SER A 12 -24.37 15.90 -32.09
CA SER A 12 -23.55 14.80 -32.59
C SER A 12 -22.92 14.01 -31.43
N VAL A 13 -22.53 12.77 -31.70
CA VAL A 13 -21.79 11.95 -30.73
C VAL A 13 -20.51 12.65 -30.27
N GLY A 14 -19.79 13.32 -31.19
CA GLY A 14 -18.56 14.06 -30.85
C GLY A 14 -18.79 15.21 -29.87
N GLU A 15 -19.90 15.94 -30.01
CA GLU A 15 -20.29 17.00 -29.08
C GLU A 15 -20.67 16.43 -27.70
N LEU A 16 -21.41 15.32 -27.68
CA LEU A 16 -21.76 14.62 -26.44
C LEU A 16 -20.51 14.16 -25.67
N LEU A 17 -19.54 13.57 -26.37
CA LEU A 17 -18.26 13.16 -25.77
C LEU A 17 -17.46 14.36 -25.26
N THR A 18 -17.44 15.47 -25.99
CA THR A 18 -16.77 16.71 -25.56
C THR A 18 -17.40 17.31 -24.31
N MET A 19 -18.74 17.22 -24.19
CA MET A 19 -19.45 17.60 -22.97
C MET A 19 -19.08 16.66 -21.81
N ALA A 20 -19.08 15.35 -22.05
CA ALA A 20 -18.78 14.31 -21.05
C ALA A 20 -17.35 14.42 -20.48
N ARG A 21 -16.36 14.81 -21.30
CA ARG A 21 -14.98 15.09 -20.85
C ARG A 21 -14.87 16.23 -19.84
N LYS A 22 -15.79 17.19 -19.88
CA LYS A 22 -15.79 18.34 -18.94
C LYS A 22 -16.61 18.05 -17.69
N LYS A 23 -17.72 17.32 -17.85
CA LYS A 23 -18.67 17.02 -16.77
C LYS A 23 -19.64 15.93 -17.23
N SER A 24 -20.11 15.11 -16.31
CA SER A 24 -21.19 14.14 -16.53
C SER A 24 -22.39 14.74 -17.27
N VAL A 25 -22.90 14.01 -18.26
CA VAL A 25 -24.06 14.39 -19.06
C VAL A 25 -25.22 13.43 -18.81
N LEU A 26 -26.36 13.95 -18.38
CA LEU A 26 -27.62 13.22 -18.30
C LEU A 26 -28.36 13.36 -19.64
N LEU A 27 -28.50 12.27 -20.37
CA LEU A 27 -29.26 12.19 -21.62
C LEU A 27 -30.68 11.76 -21.31
N VAL A 28 -31.67 12.54 -21.76
CA VAL A 28 -33.07 12.16 -21.75
C VAL A 28 -33.48 11.77 -23.17
N SER A 29 -33.79 10.50 -23.36
CA SER A 29 -34.22 9.89 -24.61
C SER A 29 -35.64 10.32 -24.98
N ARG A 30 -36.02 10.02 -26.22
CA ARG A 30 -37.32 10.41 -26.78
C ARG A 30 -38.51 9.80 -26.04
N ASP A 31 -38.32 8.57 -25.59
CA ASP A 31 -39.24 7.79 -24.77
C ASP A 31 -39.22 8.18 -23.27
N GLY A 32 -38.42 9.17 -22.88
CA GLY A 32 -38.26 9.60 -21.49
C GLY A 32 -37.26 8.78 -20.69
N ALA A 33 -36.63 7.75 -21.28
CA ALA A 33 -35.56 7.02 -20.62
C ALA A 33 -34.35 7.94 -20.35
N SER A 34 -33.68 7.73 -19.23
CA SER A 34 -32.55 8.57 -18.80
C SER A 34 -31.26 7.76 -18.76
N PHE A 35 -30.19 8.31 -19.33
CA PHE A 35 -28.86 7.70 -19.39
C PHE A 35 -27.81 8.69 -18.88
N VAL A 36 -26.73 8.19 -18.29
CA VAL A 36 -25.58 9.01 -17.91
C VAL A 36 -24.43 8.70 -18.86
N LEU A 37 -23.85 9.74 -19.43
CA LEU A 37 -22.63 9.69 -20.23
C LEU A 37 -21.52 10.41 -19.45
N GLU A 38 -20.49 9.67 -19.12
CA GLU A 38 -19.30 10.11 -18.40
C GLU A 38 -18.06 9.58 -19.12
N GLU A 39 -16.92 10.25 -18.97
CA GLU A 39 -15.66 9.67 -19.40
C GLU A 39 -15.42 8.40 -18.60
N ALA A 40 -15.10 7.31 -19.29
CA ALA A 40 -14.82 6.05 -18.65
C ALA A 40 -13.42 6.08 -18.04
N ASP A 41 -13.25 6.82 -16.95
CA ASP A 41 -12.01 6.83 -16.19
C ASP A 41 -11.74 5.41 -15.65
N GLU A 42 -10.49 4.98 -15.76
CA GLU A 42 -10.04 3.71 -15.22
C GLU A 42 -10.01 3.77 -13.68
N PHE A 43 -9.82 4.97 -13.13
CA PHE A 43 -9.80 5.20 -11.68
C PHE A 43 -11.15 4.89 -11.01
N ASP A 44 -12.28 5.34 -11.57
CA ASP A 44 -13.59 5.08 -10.97
C ASP A 44 -13.94 3.58 -10.97
N ARG A 45 -13.46 2.85 -11.99
CA ARG A 45 -13.58 1.38 -12.05
C ARG A 45 -12.71 0.71 -11.00
N GLU A 46 -11.45 1.10 -10.88
CA GLU A 46 -10.55 0.57 -9.85
C GLU A 46 -11.07 0.85 -8.43
N VAL A 47 -11.62 2.03 -8.18
CA VAL A 47 -12.23 2.40 -6.89
C VAL A 47 -13.45 1.52 -6.60
N ALA A 48 -14.33 1.31 -7.59
CA ALA A 48 -15.48 0.42 -7.42
C ALA A 48 -15.06 -1.03 -7.16
N GLU A 49 -14.05 -1.53 -7.87
CA GLU A 49 -13.50 -2.88 -7.66
C GLU A 49 -12.85 -3.04 -6.28
N LEU A 50 -12.02 -2.07 -5.87
CA LEU A 50 -11.39 -2.07 -4.55
C LEU A 50 -12.41 -1.93 -3.42
N GLY A 51 -13.45 -1.11 -3.60
CA GLY A 51 -14.55 -0.96 -2.64
C GLY A 51 -15.33 -2.26 -2.42
N ASN A 52 -15.46 -3.09 -3.46
CA ASN A 52 -16.09 -4.41 -3.38
C ASN A 52 -15.17 -5.50 -2.81
N SER A 53 -13.87 -5.23 -2.67
CA SER A 53 -12.92 -6.18 -2.11
C SER A 53 -13.02 -6.26 -0.59
N ALA A 54 -13.68 -7.31 -0.09
CA ALA A 54 -13.84 -7.55 1.34
C ALA A 54 -12.50 -7.62 2.11
N ARG A 55 -11.44 -8.13 1.45
CA ARG A 55 -10.08 -8.16 2.04
C ARG A 55 -9.53 -6.75 2.23
N PHE A 56 -9.66 -5.91 1.21
CA PHE A 56 -9.17 -4.54 1.23
C PHE A 56 -9.95 -3.68 2.24
N MET A 57 -11.28 -3.79 2.26
CA MET A 57 -12.11 -3.06 3.22
C MET A 57 -11.81 -3.45 4.67
N ARG A 58 -11.57 -4.74 4.96
CA ARG A 58 -11.10 -5.18 6.31
C ARG A 58 -9.75 -4.57 6.68
N PHE A 59 -8.83 -4.47 5.73
CA PHE A 59 -7.53 -3.84 5.95
C PHE A 59 -7.69 -2.35 6.28
N LEU A 60 -8.49 -1.61 5.52
CA LEU A 60 -8.77 -0.19 5.77
C LEU A 60 -9.46 0.02 7.12
N GLN A 61 -10.43 -0.83 7.47
CA GLN A 61 -11.12 -0.75 8.76
C GLN A 61 -10.15 -0.98 9.93
N LYS A 62 -9.21 -1.93 9.80
CA LYS A 62 -8.16 -2.14 10.80
C LYS A 62 -7.28 -0.90 10.94
N ARG A 63 -6.81 -0.34 9.82
CA ARG A 63 -5.97 0.87 9.78
C ARG A 63 -6.67 2.10 10.35
N SER A 64 -7.95 2.29 10.06
CA SER A 64 -8.73 3.44 10.56
C SER A 64 -8.83 3.50 12.09
N LYS A 65 -8.67 2.35 12.75
CA LYS A 65 -8.72 2.21 14.22
C LYS A 65 -7.34 2.29 14.88
N GLU A 66 -6.26 2.36 14.10
CA GLU A 66 -4.91 2.49 14.65
C GLU A 66 -4.78 3.90 15.27
N LYS A 67 -4.66 3.94 16.60
CA LYS A 67 -4.30 5.16 17.34
C LYS A 67 -2.81 5.38 17.17
N GLY A 68 -2.41 6.06 16.10
CA GLY A 68 -1.00 6.08 15.72
C GLY A 68 -0.58 7.30 14.93
N VAL A 69 -1.02 8.50 15.30
CA VAL A 69 -0.32 9.70 14.87
C VAL A 69 0.90 9.83 15.78
N THR A 70 2.05 9.36 15.33
CA THR A 70 3.35 9.75 15.89
C THR A 70 3.81 10.97 15.10
N SER A 71 4.35 11.97 15.78
CA SER A 71 5.03 13.03 15.04
C SER A 71 6.29 12.45 14.38
N ILE A 72 6.79 13.12 13.34
CA ILE A 72 8.00 12.70 12.63
C ILE A 72 9.19 12.73 13.59
N GLU A 73 9.22 13.71 14.50
CA GLU A 73 10.24 13.87 15.54
C GLU A 73 10.21 12.70 16.52
N GLN A 74 9.04 12.33 17.04
CA GLN A 74 8.87 11.18 17.93
C GLN A 74 9.23 9.85 17.24
N PHE A 75 9.02 9.75 15.92
CA PHE A 75 9.46 8.60 15.15
C PHE A 75 10.98 8.56 15.02
N ALA A 76 11.62 9.69 14.71
CA ALA A 76 13.07 9.81 14.57
C ALA A 76 13.79 9.45 15.88
N GLU A 77 13.31 9.94 17.03
CA GLU A 77 13.85 9.62 18.36
C GLU A 77 13.76 8.11 18.68
N LYS A 78 12.59 7.49 18.46
CA LYS A 78 12.44 6.03 18.66
C LYS A 78 13.35 5.24 17.74
N PHE A 79 13.64 5.74 16.54
CA PHE A 79 14.48 5.05 15.57
C PHE A 79 15.97 5.13 15.97
N THR A 80 16.45 6.28 16.44
CA THR A 80 17.82 6.43 16.96
C THR A 80 18.03 5.60 18.24
N GLU A 81 17.10 5.63 19.20
CA GLU A 81 17.18 4.80 20.41
C GLU A 81 17.29 3.29 20.11
N LYS A 82 16.54 2.80 19.13
CA LYS A 82 16.56 1.40 18.72
C LYS A 82 17.90 0.99 18.09
N THR A 83 18.54 1.90 17.35
CA THR A 83 19.87 1.67 16.79
C THR A 83 20.96 1.61 17.88
N HIS A 84 20.87 2.45 18.92
CA HIS A 84 21.82 2.44 20.03
C HIS A 84 21.69 1.20 20.92
N ASN A 85 20.47 0.75 21.23
CA ASN A 85 20.25 -0.47 22.01
C ASN A 85 20.69 -1.75 21.28
N THR A 86 20.57 -1.80 19.96
CA THR A 86 21.04 -2.93 19.15
C THR A 86 22.56 -3.01 19.10
N ALA A 87 23.25 -1.87 19.11
CA ALA A 87 24.72 -1.81 19.18
C ALA A 87 25.25 -2.21 20.57
N ALA A 88 24.58 -1.80 21.65
CA ALA A 88 24.95 -2.14 23.03
C ALA A 88 24.74 -3.63 23.36
N GLN A 89 23.74 -4.30 22.78
CA GLN A 89 23.54 -5.74 23.00
C GLN A 89 24.62 -6.61 22.32
N ARG A 90 25.29 -6.10 21.28
CA ARG A 90 26.36 -6.84 20.58
C ARG A 90 27.69 -6.85 21.34
N THR A 91 27.92 -5.93 22.28
CA THR A 91 29.17 -5.84 23.06
C THR A 91 29.18 -6.72 24.32
N HIS A 92 28.04 -7.33 24.70
CA HIS A 92 27.92 -8.18 25.89
C HIS A 92 28.10 -9.69 25.66
N VAL A 93 28.47 -10.13 24.45
CA VAL A 93 28.85 -11.54 24.23
C VAL A 93 30.29 -11.71 24.70
N ALA A 94 30.46 -12.16 25.95
CA ALA A 94 31.76 -12.46 26.55
C ALA A 94 32.57 -13.43 25.66
N PRO A 95 33.90 -13.26 25.55
CA PRO A 95 34.73 -14.18 24.80
C PRO A 95 34.73 -15.54 25.52
N LYS A 96 34.08 -16.54 24.91
CA LYS A 96 34.22 -17.93 25.36
C LYS A 96 35.69 -18.30 25.28
N HIS A 97 36.28 -18.61 26.43
CA HIS A 97 37.64 -19.11 26.56
C HIS A 97 37.95 -20.15 25.48
N LEU A 98 38.83 -19.79 24.54
CA LEU A 98 39.50 -20.73 23.66
C LEU A 98 40.38 -21.62 24.53
N ARG A 99 39.88 -22.82 24.81
CA ARG A 99 40.64 -23.87 25.52
C ARG A 99 41.81 -24.25 24.62
N ALA A 100 43.04 -23.92 25.04
CA ALA A 100 44.25 -24.32 24.33
C ALA A 100 44.32 -25.85 24.25
N PRO A 101 44.67 -26.44 23.08
CA PRO A 101 44.86 -27.88 22.98
C PRO A 101 46.10 -28.27 23.78
N SER A 102 45.90 -29.07 24.84
CA SER A 102 46.97 -29.65 25.64
C SER A 102 47.86 -30.54 24.75
N ALA A 103 49.17 -30.33 24.87
CA ALA A 103 50.21 -31.03 24.15
C ALA A 103 50.00 -32.55 24.14
N ARG A 104 49.92 -33.12 22.93
CA ARG A 104 49.89 -34.56 22.69
C ARG A 104 51.27 -35.13 23.05
N GLU A 105 51.27 -35.85 24.16
CA GLU A 105 52.39 -36.58 24.74
C GLU A 105 53.08 -37.47 23.70
N LYS A 106 54.40 -37.29 23.57
CA LYS A 106 55.26 -38.08 22.68
C LYS A 106 55.25 -39.54 23.14
N ARG A 107 54.70 -40.45 22.33
CA ARG A 107 54.89 -41.89 22.52
C ARG A 107 56.14 -42.33 21.75
N SER A 108 57.12 -42.83 22.50
CA SER A 108 58.37 -43.44 22.05
C SER A 108 58.14 -44.68 21.16
N PRO A 109 59.13 -45.09 20.34
CA PRO A 109 58.96 -46.17 19.36
C PRO A 109 59.07 -47.54 20.03
N ARG A 110 58.23 -48.50 19.62
CA ARG A 110 58.44 -49.92 19.92
C ARG A 110 58.89 -50.64 18.66
N ARG A 111 60.11 -51.17 18.74
CA ARG A 111 60.71 -52.19 17.88
C ARG A 111 59.83 -53.45 17.85
N GLY A 112 59.82 -54.13 16.70
CA GLY A 112 59.22 -55.44 16.47
C GLY A 112 59.05 -55.67 14.99
#